data_AF-A0AAX6EZ65-F1
#
_entry.id   AF-A0AAX6EZ65-F1
#
_cell.length_a   1.000
_cell.length_b   1.000
_cell.length_c   1.000
_cell.angle_alpha   90.00
_cell.angle_beta   90.00
_cell.angle_gamma   90.00
#
_symmetry.space_group_name_H-M   'P 1'
#
loop_
_entity.id
_entity.type
_entity.pdbx_description
1 polymer ?
#
loop_
_entity_poly.entity_id
_entity_poly.type
_entity_poly.pdbx_seq_one_letter_code
_entity_poly.pdbx_strand_id
1 'polypeptide(L)'
;MRSELGKITLDKTFEERDTLNENIVRSINEAASDWGLACLRYEIKDISPPPGVKAAMEMQAEAERKKRAHILESEGERQSHINIADGKRSSVILAAKGEAESILVRSQATAEGLKVLSEVMKANGGAEAASLRIAEQYINAFGHIAKEGTTLLLPTGAANPSSMIAQALSIYNSLNSYPGRRTQSETGDEIGSGDITGLSEIEAQLSKTGSVPTHGSDPSAQGFSLQSQSKD
;
A
#
# COMPACT_ATOMS: atom_id res chain seq x y z
N MET A 1 9.41 52.67 33.15
CA MET A 1 9.76 51.29 33.56
C MET A 1 8.57 50.47 34.04
N ARG A 2 7.91 50.79 35.17
CA ARG A 2 6.77 50.00 35.68
C ARG A 2 5.62 49.84 34.68
N SER A 3 5.31 50.92 33.93
CA SER A 3 4.25 50.90 32.92
C SER A 3 4.56 49.93 31.77
N GLU A 4 5.80 49.88 31.28
CA GLU A 4 6.20 48.96 30.21
C GLU A 4 6.25 47.51 30.69
N LEU A 5 6.76 47.26 31.90
CA LEU A 5 6.77 45.91 32.50
C LEU A 5 5.37 45.34 32.72
N GLY A 6 4.35 46.18 32.91
CA GLY A 6 2.97 45.73 33.11
C GLY A 6 2.22 45.33 31.84
N LYS A 7 2.73 45.70 30.65
CA LYS A 7 2.08 45.41 29.36
C LYS A 7 2.42 44.02 28.81
N ILE A 8 3.50 43.42 29.30
CA ILE A 8 4.09 42.18 28.77
C ILE A 8 3.87 41.06 29.79
N THR A 9 3.60 39.84 29.32
CA THR A 9 3.51 38.67 30.20
C THR A 9 4.89 38.30 30.76
N LEU A 10 4.90 37.61 31.91
CA LEU A 10 6.14 37.24 32.59
C LEU A 10 7.04 36.35 31.70
N ASP A 11 6.47 35.38 30.98
CA ASP A 11 7.21 34.52 30.05
C ASP A 11 7.87 35.34 28.92
N LYS A 12 7.11 36.24 28.29
CA LYS A 12 7.62 37.12 27.23
C LYS A 12 8.70 38.08 27.73
N THR A 13 8.65 38.47 29.00
CA THR A 13 9.68 39.30 29.62
C THR A 13 11.01 38.54 29.72
N PHE A 14 10.98 37.21 29.82
CA PHE A 14 12.19 36.37 29.78
C PHE A 14 12.66 36.06 28.35
N GLU A 15 11.73 35.84 27.41
CA GLU A 15 12.04 35.53 26.01
C GLU A 15 12.54 36.76 25.23
N GLU A 16 11.96 37.94 25.45
CA GLU A 16 12.19 39.15 24.65
C GLU A 16 12.82 40.29 25.48
N ARG A 17 13.92 40.02 26.20
CA ARG A 17 14.59 41.06 27.01
C ARG A 17 15.07 42.26 26.19
N ASP A 18 15.52 42.04 24.97
CA ASP A 18 16.08 43.10 24.13
C ASP A 18 15.00 44.08 23.66
N THR A 19 13.83 43.58 23.25
CA THR A 19 12.70 44.42 22.83
C THR A 19 12.18 45.27 24.00
N LEU A 20 12.17 44.71 25.21
CA LEU A 20 11.83 45.44 26.42
C LEU A 20 12.86 46.53 26.75
N ASN A 21 14.16 46.25 26.60
CA ASN A 21 15.22 47.23 26.81
C ASN A 21 15.05 48.43 25.86
N GLU A 22 14.79 48.17 24.56
CA GLU A 22 14.54 49.22 23.56
C GLU A 22 13.31 50.07 23.91
N ASN A 23 12.22 49.44 24.30
CA ASN A 23 10.99 50.13 24.69
C ASN A 23 11.19 51.00 25.94
N ILE A 24 11.97 50.52 26.91
CA ILE A 24 12.31 51.29 28.11
C ILE A 24 13.20 52.49 27.76
N VAL A 25 14.24 52.30 26.94
CA VAL A 25 15.12 53.40 26.50
C VAL A 25 14.31 54.48 25.77
N ARG A 26 13.41 54.08 24.89
CA ARG A 26 12.53 54.99 24.14
C ARG A 26 11.65 55.84 25.08
N SER A 27 10.95 55.20 26.00
CA SER A 27 10.07 55.88 26.97
C SER A 27 10.85 56.79 27.93
N ILE A 28 12.07 56.41 28.31
CA ILE A 28 12.92 57.25 29.17
C ILE A 28 13.42 58.48 28.39
N ASN A 29 13.89 58.31 27.16
CA ASN A 29 14.41 59.42 26.34
C ASN A 29 13.33 60.46 26.01
N GLU A 30 12.08 60.02 25.82
CA GLU A 30 10.94 60.93 25.63
C GLU A 30 10.76 61.88 26.83
N ALA A 31 10.84 61.36 28.06
CA ALA A 31 10.73 62.18 29.27
C ALA A 31 12.02 62.93 29.63
N ALA A 32 13.20 62.38 29.28
CA ALA A 32 14.50 62.95 29.61
C ALA A 32 14.92 64.11 28.69
N SER A 33 14.27 64.24 27.53
CA SER A 33 14.50 65.32 26.55
C SER A 33 14.34 66.71 27.17
N ASP A 34 13.35 66.89 28.04
CA ASP A 34 13.09 68.17 28.72
C ASP A 34 14.24 68.61 29.64
N TRP A 35 15.06 67.66 30.08
CA TRP A 35 16.17 67.89 31.00
C TRP A 35 17.53 67.87 30.28
N GLY A 36 17.55 67.68 28.95
CA GLY A 36 18.78 67.59 28.16
C GLY A 36 19.62 66.34 28.46
N LEU A 37 19.00 65.29 29.00
CA LEU A 37 19.67 64.03 29.33
C LEU A 37 19.34 62.97 28.26
N ALA A 38 20.34 62.18 27.86
CA ALA A 38 20.19 61.07 26.92
C ALA A 38 20.57 59.75 27.57
N CYS A 39 19.67 58.78 27.54
CA CYS A 39 19.91 57.42 28.00
C CYS A 39 20.43 56.58 26.83
N LEU A 40 21.68 56.13 26.94
CA LEU A 40 22.38 55.41 25.86
C LEU A 40 22.05 53.92 25.83
N ARG A 41 21.96 53.27 26.99
CA ARG A 41 21.68 51.83 27.11
C ARG A 41 21.00 51.55 28.43
N TYR A 42 20.01 50.67 28.38
CA TYR A 42 19.35 50.09 29.53
C TYR A 42 19.47 48.57 29.47
N GLU A 43 19.73 47.93 30.60
CA GLU A 43 19.85 46.48 30.69
C GLU A 43 19.16 45.97 31.95
N ILE A 44 18.25 45.01 31.78
CA ILE A 44 17.61 44.33 32.89
C ILE A 44 18.57 43.29 33.45
N LYS A 45 18.95 43.46 34.72
CA LYS A 45 19.82 42.54 35.43
C LYS A 45 19.06 41.27 35.83
N ASP A 46 18.34 41.30 36.95
CA ASP A 46 17.65 40.15 37.52
C ASP A 46 16.15 40.42 37.70
N ILE A 47 15.33 39.47 37.27
CA ILE A 47 13.88 39.43 37.56
C ILE A 47 13.66 38.22 38.45
N SER A 48 13.34 38.46 39.72
CA SER A 48 13.08 37.39 40.69
C SER A 48 11.57 37.29 40.94
N PRO A 49 10.86 36.35 40.28
CA PRO A 49 9.47 36.08 40.62
C PRO A 49 9.35 35.47 42.02
N PRO A 50 8.23 35.66 42.72
CA PRO A 50 7.98 35.01 44.00
C PRO A 50 7.90 33.48 43.83
N PRO A 51 8.27 32.69 44.86
CA PRO A 51 8.44 31.25 44.74
C PRO A 51 7.17 30.51 44.30
N GLY A 52 5.98 30.98 44.70
CA GLY A 52 4.71 30.39 44.27
C GLY A 52 4.46 30.51 42.76
N VAL A 53 4.84 31.63 42.15
CA VAL A 53 4.69 31.84 40.69
C VAL A 53 5.70 30.98 39.94
N LYS A 54 6.94 30.90 40.42
CA LYS A 54 7.98 30.05 39.81
C LYS A 54 7.56 28.57 39.78
N ALA A 55 7.02 28.05 40.89
CA ALA A 55 6.53 26.68 40.95
C ALA A 55 5.35 26.42 39.99
N ALA A 56 4.42 27.38 39.88
CA ALA A 56 3.31 27.28 38.94
C ALA A 56 3.78 27.28 37.47
N MET A 57 4.75 28.14 37.13
CA MET A 57 5.34 28.19 35.79
C MET A 57 6.09 26.90 35.46
N GLU A 58 6.88 26.35 36.39
CA GLU A 58 7.56 25.06 36.22
C GLU A 58 6.57 23.92 35.99
N MET A 59 5.48 23.88 36.76
CA MET A 59 4.42 22.89 36.60
C MET A 59 3.70 23.02 35.26
N GLN A 60 3.43 24.25 34.81
CA GLN A 60 2.81 24.52 33.51
C GLN A 60 3.73 24.11 32.35
N ALA A 61 5.01 24.50 32.41
CA ALA A 61 5.99 24.16 31.40
C ALA A 61 6.20 22.64 31.29
N GLU A 62 6.23 21.95 32.43
CA GLU A 62 6.33 20.49 32.46
C GLU A 62 5.08 19.81 31.89
N ALA A 63 3.89 20.30 32.23
CA ALA A 63 2.63 19.78 31.68
C ALA A 63 2.56 19.99 30.16
N GLU A 64 2.98 21.15 29.67
CA GLU A 64 3.01 21.42 28.23
C GLU A 64 4.05 20.56 27.50
N ARG A 65 5.24 20.39 28.07
CA ARG A 65 6.26 19.47 27.53
C ARG A 65 5.74 18.04 27.46
N LYS A 66 5.12 17.54 28.53
CA LYS A 66 4.50 16.20 28.55
C LYS A 66 3.40 16.06 27.51
N LYS A 67 2.54 17.06 27.38
CA LYS A 67 1.48 17.08 26.35
C LYS A 67 2.08 17.03 24.94
N ARG A 68 3.09 17.86 24.65
CA ARG A 68 3.77 17.88 23.34
C ARG A 68 4.46 16.55 23.06
N ALA A 69 5.15 15.96 24.05
CA ALA A 69 5.77 14.66 23.92
C ALA A 69 4.75 13.55 23.61
N HIS A 70 3.64 13.50 24.35
CA HIS A 70 2.58 12.51 24.12
C HIS A 70 1.92 12.64 22.75
N ILE A 71 1.69 13.87 22.27
CA ILE A 71 1.15 14.10 20.92
C ILE A 71 2.13 13.58 19.86
N LEU A 72 3.42 13.92 20.00
CA LEU A 72 4.44 13.49 19.06
C LEU A 72 4.62 11.96 19.05
N GLU A 73 4.56 11.33 20.22
CA GLU A 73 4.64 9.88 20.33
C GLU A 73 3.44 9.19 19.69
N SER A 74 2.22 9.65 19.97
CA SER A 74 1.00 9.12 19.34
C SER A 74 1.00 9.31 17.81
N GLU A 75 1.50 10.44 17.33
CA GLU A 75 1.64 10.70 15.89
C GLU A 75 2.71 9.81 15.25
N GLY A 76 3.84 9.60 15.94
CA GLY A 76 4.88 8.66 15.54
C GLY A 76 4.39 7.21 15.47
N GLU A 77 3.63 6.75 16.47
CA GLU A 77 3.00 5.43 16.48
C GLU A 77 2.03 5.27 15.31
N ARG A 78 1.15 6.25 15.11
CA ARG A 78 0.19 6.25 13.99
C ARG A 78 0.92 6.15 12.65
N GLN A 79 1.97 6.95 12.44
CA GLN A 79 2.73 6.93 11.20
C GLN A 79 3.49 5.62 11.01
N SER A 80 4.05 5.07 12.09
CA SER A 80 4.71 3.76 12.08
C SER A 80 3.74 2.65 11.65
N HIS A 81 2.54 2.60 12.22
CA HIS A 81 1.53 1.61 11.86
C HIS A 81 1.09 1.72 10.40
N ILE A 82 0.92 2.94 9.88
CA ILE A 82 0.62 3.17 8.46
C ILE A 82 1.75 2.63 7.58
N ASN A 83 3.00 2.98 7.89
CA ASN A 83 4.17 2.53 7.12
C ASN A 83 4.31 1.00 7.12
N ILE A 84 4.05 0.34 8.26
CA ILE A 84 4.07 -1.13 8.35
C ILE A 84 2.95 -1.73 7.50
N ALA A 85 1.74 -1.18 7.56
CA ALA A 85 0.59 -1.67 6.78
C ALA A 85 0.84 -1.50 5.26
N ASP A 86 1.35 -0.36 4.84
CA ASP A 86 1.67 -0.07 3.44
C ASP A 86 2.84 -0.90 2.94
N GLY A 87 3.87 -1.09 3.77
CA GLY A 87 4.98 -1.99 3.48
C GLY A 87 4.49 -3.42 3.25
N LYS A 88 3.62 -3.94 4.14
CA LYS A 88 3.04 -5.29 4.02
C LYS A 88 2.15 -5.42 2.79
N ARG A 89 1.33 -4.41 2.49
CA ARG A 89 0.51 -4.40 1.27
C ARG A 89 1.38 -4.44 0.02
N SER A 90 2.40 -3.58 -0.02
CA SER A 90 3.31 -3.46 -1.17
C SER A 90 4.13 -4.74 -1.36
N SER A 91 4.60 -5.37 -0.27
CA SER A 91 5.35 -6.61 -0.35
C SER A 91 4.51 -7.76 -0.90
N VAL A 92 3.24 -7.89 -0.49
CA VAL A 92 2.33 -8.92 -1.00
C VAL A 92 2.06 -8.71 -2.50
N ILE A 93 1.81 -7.48 -2.92
CA ILE A 93 1.58 -7.17 -4.34
C ILE A 93 2.84 -7.46 -5.16
N LEU A 94 4.01 -7.06 -4.67
CA LEU A 94 5.27 -7.27 -5.38
C LEU A 94 5.62 -8.76 -5.48
N ALA A 95 5.39 -9.53 -4.42
CA ALA A 95 5.57 -10.99 -4.43
C ALA A 95 4.63 -11.65 -5.45
N ALA A 96 3.34 -11.30 -5.45
CA ALA A 96 2.38 -11.84 -6.42
C ALA A 96 2.73 -11.47 -7.87
N LYS A 97 3.19 -10.23 -8.12
CA LYS A 97 3.67 -9.80 -9.43
C LYS A 97 4.91 -10.57 -9.87
N GLY A 98 5.89 -10.72 -8.99
CA GLY A 98 7.11 -11.48 -9.27
C GLY A 98 6.81 -12.95 -9.57
N GLU A 99 5.87 -13.57 -8.84
CA GLU A 99 5.43 -14.93 -9.12
C GLU A 99 4.75 -15.04 -10.50
N ALA A 100 3.80 -14.14 -10.80
CA ALA A 100 3.13 -14.11 -12.09
C ALA A 100 4.12 -13.92 -13.26
N GLU A 101 5.07 -12.99 -13.11
CA GLU A 101 6.13 -12.75 -14.10
C GLU A 101 7.03 -13.98 -14.27
N SER A 102 7.44 -14.63 -13.17
CA SER A 102 8.23 -15.85 -13.22
C SER A 102 7.52 -16.98 -13.97
N ILE A 103 6.19 -17.10 -13.77
CA ILE A 103 5.36 -18.10 -14.46
C ILE A 103 5.30 -17.79 -15.95
N LEU A 104 5.13 -16.52 -16.33
CA LEU A 104 5.12 -16.11 -17.73
C LEU A 104 6.45 -16.41 -18.42
N VAL A 105 7.57 -16.00 -17.81
CA VAL A 105 8.91 -16.26 -18.35
C VAL A 105 9.16 -17.76 -18.48
N ARG A 106 8.83 -18.55 -17.45
CA ARG A 106 8.99 -20.01 -17.50
C ARG A 106 8.10 -20.64 -18.58
N SER A 107 6.87 -20.16 -18.73
CA SER A 107 5.92 -20.68 -19.73
C SER A 107 6.39 -20.35 -21.16
N GLN A 108 6.92 -19.14 -21.38
CA GLN A 108 7.52 -18.75 -22.65
C GLN A 108 8.74 -19.59 -22.99
N ALA A 109 9.68 -19.76 -22.04
CA ALA A 109 10.85 -20.60 -22.22
C ALA A 109 10.46 -22.06 -22.52
N THR A 110 9.43 -22.58 -21.83
CA THR A 110 8.89 -23.92 -22.09
C THR A 110 8.27 -24.02 -23.48
N ALA A 111 7.48 -23.02 -23.90
CA ALA A 111 6.87 -23.00 -25.21
C ALA A 111 7.92 -22.93 -26.34
N GLU A 112 8.96 -22.13 -26.16
CA GLU A 112 10.08 -22.05 -27.11
C GLU A 112 10.87 -23.36 -27.15
N GLY A 113 11.20 -23.95 -26.00
CA GLY A 113 11.84 -25.25 -25.93
C GLY A 113 11.02 -26.36 -26.61
N LEU A 114 9.70 -26.35 -26.43
CA LEU A 114 8.79 -27.29 -27.10
C LEU A 114 8.73 -27.07 -28.61
N LYS A 115 8.79 -25.81 -29.10
CA LYS A 115 8.87 -25.53 -30.54
C LYS A 115 10.14 -26.12 -31.14
N VAL A 116 11.30 -25.85 -30.54
CA VAL A 116 12.59 -26.40 -30.99
C VAL A 116 12.55 -27.93 -30.95
N LEU A 117 12.04 -28.51 -29.87
CA LEU A 117 11.89 -29.97 -29.76
C LEU A 117 10.98 -30.53 -30.86
N SER A 118 9.86 -29.86 -31.15
CA SER A 118 8.93 -30.28 -32.20
C SER A 118 9.55 -30.25 -33.60
N GLU A 119 10.46 -29.30 -33.85
CA GLU A 119 11.22 -29.22 -35.10
C GLU A 119 12.23 -30.36 -35.21
N VAL A 120 12.97 -30.64 -34.14
CA VAL A 120 13.91 -31.78 -34.08
C VAL A 120 13.17 -33.12 -34.24
N MET A 121 11.99 -33.27 -33.65
CA MET A 121 11.20 -34.51 -33.76
C MET A 121 10.66 -34.76 -35.17
N LYS A 122 10.47 -33.72 -36.00
CA LYS A 122 10.09 -33.86 -37.41
C LYS A 122 11.25 -34.34 -38.30
N ALA A 123 12.50 -34.24 -37.83
CA ALA A 123 13.65 -34.80 -38.54
C ALA A 123 13.70 -36.34 -38.39
N ASN A 124 14.29 -37.02 -39.39
CA ASN A 124 14.29 -38.48 -39.49
C ASN A 124 14.83 -39.15 -38.21
N GLY A 125 14.03 -40.02 -37.58
CA GLY A 125 14.38 -40.77 -36.36
C GLY A 125 14.05 -40.07 -35.03
N GLY A 126 13.45 -38.88 -35.06
CA GLY A 126 13.10 -38.13 -33.84
C GLY A 126 12.06 -38.81 -32.94
N ALA A 127 11.15 -39.60 -33.52
CA ALA A 127 10.13 -40.34 -32.76
C ALA A 127 10.72 -41.52 -31.96
N GLU A 128 11.60 -42.33 -32.55
CA GLU A 128 12.35 -43.37 -31.82
C GLU A 128 13.28 -42.79 -30.74
N ALA A 129 13.95 -41.65 -31.01
CA ALA A 129 14.82 -41.02 -30.01
C ALA A 129 14.02 -40.47 -28.81
N ALA A 130 12.81 -39.95 -29.05
CA ALA A 130 11.93 -39.46 -27.98
C ALA A 130 11.38 -40.60 -27.12
N SER A 131 10.99 -41.73 -27.71
CA SER A 131 10.47 -42.88 -26.96
C SER A 131 11.55 -43.51 -26.06
N LEU A 132 12.79 -43.61 -26.53
CA LEU A 132 13.93 -44.05 -25.72
C LEU A 132 14.17 -43.09 -24.54
N ARG A 133 14.13 -41.77 -24.77
CA ARG A 133 14.33 -40.77 -23.71
C ARG A 133 13.19 -40.76 -22.67
N ILE A 134 11.95 -41.00 -23.08
CA ILE A 134 10.81 -41.18 -22.15
C ILE A 134 11.03 -42.44 -21.29
N ALA A 135 11.50 -43.54 -21.89
CA ALA A 135 11.81 -44.76 -21.14
C ALA A 135 12.94 -44.54 -20.13
N GLU A 136 14.02 -43.82 -20.49
CA GLU A 136 15.09 -43.43 -19.58
C GLU A 136 14.58 -42.55 -18.42
N GLN A 137 13.75 -41.55 -18.71
CA GLN A 137 13.15 -40.68 -17.68
C GLN A 137 12.25 -41.47 -16.73
N TYR A 138 11.45 -42.40 -17.27
CA TYR A 138 10.61 -43.28 -16.45
C TYR A 138 11.44 -44.16 -15.52
N ILE A 139 12.52 -44.78 -16.03
CA ILE A 139 13.42 -45.61 -15.22
C ILE A 139 14.11 -44.76 -14.13
N ASN A 140 14.56 -43.56 -14.47
CA ASN A 140 15.19 -42.65 -13.49
C ASN A 140 14.20 -42.18 -12.42
N ALA A 141 12.98 -41.77 -12.81
CA ALA A 141 11.93 -41.37 -11.87
C ALA A 141 11.50 -42.54 -10.97
N PHE A 142 11.35 -43.74 -11.54
CA PHE A 142 11.11 -44.96 -10.79
C PHE A 142 12.27 -45.28 -9.84
N GLY A 143 13.52 -45.05 -10.26
CA GLY A 143 14.71 -45.19 -9.42
C GLY A 143 14.77 -44.21 -8.24
N HIS A 144 14.27 -42.98 -8.41
CA HIS A 144 14.13 -42.03 -7.31
C HIS A 144 13.04 -42.46 -6.32
N ILE A 145 11.88 -42.89 -6.82
CA ILE A 145 10.78 -43.40 -5.99
C ILE A 145 11.19 -44.68 -5.24
N ALA A 146 11.92 -45.58 -5.88
CA ALA A 146 12.42 -46.82 -5.28
C ALA A 146 13.51 -46.58 -4.21
N LYS A 147 14.20 -45.42 -4.23
CA LYS A 147 15.17 -45.02 -3.20
C LYS A 147 14.51 -44.35 -1.99
N GLU A 148 13.40 -43.64 -2.17
CA GLU A 148 12.73 -42.89 -1.11
C GLU A 148 11.51 -43.61 -0.49
N GLY A 149 10.89 -44.58 -1.19
CA GLY A 149 9.65 -45.25 -0.76
C GLY A 149 9.85 -46.64 -0.14
N THR A 150 9.71 -46.74 1.19
CA THR A 150 9.85 -47.99 1.98
C THR A 150 8.66 -48.97 1.87
N THR A 151 7.51 -48.60 1.29
CA THR A 151 6.41 -49.56 1.06
C THR A 151 5.67 -49.24 -0.24
N LEU A 152 5.86 -50.07 -1.27
CA LEU A 152 5.21 -49.96 -2.56
C LEU A 152 4.01 -50.92 -2.61
N LEU A 153 2.79 -50.43 -2.40
CA LEU A 153 1.56 -51.18 -2.66
C LEU A 153 1.23 -51.06 -4.15
N LEU A 154 1.76 -51.99 -4.96
CA LEU A 154 1.39 -52.10 -6.36
C LEU A 154 0.00 -52.74 -6.49
N PRO A 155 -0.96 -52.14 -7.21
CA PRO A 155 -2.10 -52.88 -7.73
C PRO A 155 -1.56 -54.04 -8.58
N THR A 156 -2.15 -55.23 -8.47
CA THR A 156 -1.72 -56.47 -9.14
C THR A 156 -1.67 -56.41 -10.68
N GLY A 157 -2.09 -55.29 -11.29
CA GLY A 157 -1.92 -54.99 -12.72
C GLY A 157 -0.67 -54.18 -13.10
N ALA A 158 0.08 -53.63 -12.15
CA ALA A 158 1.26 -52.80 -12.39
C ALA A 158 2.53 -53.58 -12.79
N ALA A 159 2.45 -54.91 -12.84
CA ALA A 159 3.55 -55.77 -13.32
C ALA A 159 3.76 -55.64 -14.84
N ASN A 160 2.77 -55.12 -15.59
CA ASN A 160 2.84 -54.98 -17.05
C ASN A 160 2.71 -53.52 -17.48
N PRO A 161 3.81 -52.79 -17.81
CA PRO A 161 3.73 -51.41 -18.26
C PRO A 161 2.84 -51.22 -19.50
N SER A 162 2.69 -52.24 -20.33
CA SER A 162 1.82 -52.23 -21.52
C SER A 162 0.33 -52.05 -21.21
N SER A 163 -0.18 -52.59 -20.10
CA SER A 163 -1.61 -52.49 -19.75
C SER A 163 -1.99 -51.09 -19.24
N MET A 164 -1.06 -50.44 -18.51
CA MET A 164 -1.23 -49.06 -18.05
C MET A 164 -1.21 -48.07 -19.22
N ILE A 165 -0.29 -48.26 -20.17
CA ILE A 165 -0.20 -47.42 -21.38
C ILE A 165 -1.46 -47.60 -22.24
N ALA A 166 -1.97 -48.83 -22.38
CA ALA A 166 -3.21 -49.09 -23.11
C ALA A 166 -4.42 -48.39 -22.46
N GLN A 167 -4.53 -48.41 -21.13
CA GLN A 167 -5.59 -47.67 -20.42
C GLN A 167 -5.45 -46.16 -20.58
N ALA A 168 -4.22 -45.63 -20.48
CA ALA A 168 -3.97 -44.20 -20.68
C ALA A 168 -4.29 -43.74 -22.11
N LEU A 169 -3.92 -44.51 -23.12
CA LEU A 169 -4.24 -44.24 -24.53
C LEU A 169 -5.73 -44.35 -24.82
N SER A 170 -6.45 -45.29 -24.18
CA SER A 170 -7.90 -45.39 -24.29
C SER A 170 -8.61 -44.15 -23.75
N ILE A 171 -8.15 -43.60 -22.63
CA ILE A 171 -8.71 -42.37 -22.05
C ILE A 171 -8.42 -41.18 -22.98
N TYR A 172 -7.19 -41.06 -23.47
CA TYR A 172 -6.81 -40.03 -24.43
C TYR A 172 -7.66 -40.08 -25.71
N ASN A 173 -7.88 -41.27 -26.28
CA ASN A 173 -8.73 -41.45 -27.45
C ASN A 173 -10.20 -41.12 -27.16
N SER A 174 -10.70 -41.43 -25.95
CA SER A 174 -12.08 -41.07 -25.56
C SER A 174 -12.29 -39.56 -25.39
N LEU A 175 -11.26 -38.83 -24.94
CA LEU A 175 -11.27 -37.37 -24.85
C LEU A 175 -11.15 -36.72 -26.24
N ASN A 176 -10.41 -37.37 -27.15
CA ASN A 176 -10.26 -36.91 -28.52
C ASN A 176 -11.50 -37.23 -29.41
N SER A 177 -12.33 -38.20 -29.02
CA SER A 177 -13.51 -38.65 -29.77
C SER A 177 -14.81 -37.87 -29.47
N TYR A 178 -14.72 -36.65 -28.92
CA TYR A 178 -15.88 -35.76 -28.71
C TYR A 178 -15.91 -34.63 -29.76
N PRO A 179 -16.56 -34.81 -30.93
CA PRO A 179 -16.91 -33.70 -31.81
C PRO A 179 -18.28 -33.12 -31.42
N GLY A 180 -18.32 -31.82 -31.17
CA GLY A 180 -19.46 -30.92 -31.41
C GLY A 180 -20.85 -31.30 -30.84
N ARG A 181 -21.22 -30.68 -29.72
CA ARG A 181 -22.59 -30.71 -29.15
C ARG A 181 -23.60 -30.01 -30.08
N ARG A 182 -24.54 -30.77 -30.66
CA ARG A 182 -25.76 -30.23 -31.28
C ARG A 182 -26.73 -29.76 -30.20
N THR A 183 -27.24 -28.55 -30.38
CA THR A 183 -28.46 -28.04 -29.76
C THR A 183 -29.68 -28.74 -30.35
N GLN A 184 -30.55 -29.29 -29.50
CA GLN A 184 -31.96 -29.51 -29.82
C GLN A 184 -32.82 -29.18 -28.60
N SER A 185 -33.72 -28.25 -28.86
CA SER A 185 -34.93 -27.88 -28.13
C SER A 185 -35.96 -29.01 -28.10
N GLU A 186 -36.69 -29.13 -26.99
CA GLU A 186 -38.18 -29.16 -26.88
C GLU A 186 -38.52 -29.59 -25.43
N THR A 187 -39.12 -28.73 -24.60
CA THR A 187 -40.58 -28.51 -24.39
C THR A 187 -41.24 -29.74 -23.75
N GLY A 188 -41.91 -29.71 -22.60
CA GLY A 188 -42.25 -28.69 -21.62
C GLY A 188 -43.04 -29.37 -20.48
N ASP A 189 -43.17 -28.73 -19.32
CA ASP A 189 -44.43 -28.70 -18.58
C ASP A 189 -44.43 -27.55 -17.56
N GLU A 190 -45.54 -26.82 -17.54
CA GLU A 190 -45.76 -25.52 -16.92
C GLU A 190 -46.16 -25.64 -15.45
N ILE A 191 -45.68 -24.75 -14.57
CA ILE A 191 -46.51 -24.16 -13.51
C ILE A 191 -46.03 -22.73 -13.18
N GLY A 192 -46.91 -21.73 -13.41
CA GLY A 192 -47.08 -20.60 -12.49
C GLY A 192 -46.42 -19.26 -12.86
N SER A 193 -47.07 -18.49 -13.73
CA SER A 193 -46.86 -17.04 -13.83
C SER A 193 -47.42 -16.33 -12.58
N GLY A 194 -46.57 -15.64 -11.82
CA GLY A 194 -46.97 -14.74 -10.75
C GLY A 194 -45.89 -13.68 -10.51
N ASP A 195 -46.24 -12.44 -10.82
CA ASP A 195 -45.64 -11.16 -10.38
C ASP A 195 -44.12 -10.97 -10.44
N ILE A 196 -43.65 -10.38 -11.54
CA ILE A 196 -42.43 -9.54 -11.56
C ILE A 196 -42.66 -8.24 -12.36
N THR A 197 -43.70 -7.48 -12.00
CA THR A 197 -43.93 -6.10 -12.48
C THR A 197 -43.71 -5.08 -11.36
N GLY A 198 -42.63 -5.24 -10.58
CA GLY A 198 -42.35 -4.37 -9.43
C GLY A 198 -40.92 -3.85 -9.29
N LEU A 199 -40.03 -4.05 -10.29
CA LEU A 199 -38.62 -3.67 -10.18
C LEU A 199 -38.13 -2.64 -11.23
N SER A 200 -38.95 -2.33 -12.24
CA SER A 200 -38.59 -1.31 -13.26
C SER A 200 -38.97 0.12 -12.86
N GLU A 201 -39.61 0.33 -11.71
CA GLU A 201 -40.15 1.65 -11.31
C GLU A 201 -39.28 2.37 -10.25
N ILE A 202 -38.22 1.71 -9.75
CA ILE A 202 -37.33 2.27 -8.71
C ILE A 202 -36.09 2.97 -9.32
N GLU A 203 -35.67 2.62 -10.54
CA GLU A 203 -34.53 3.29 -11.20
C GLU A 203 -34.87 4.70 -11.74
N ALA A 204 -36.15 5.06 -11.86
CA ALA A 204 -36.56 6.37 -12.37
C ALA A 204 -36.65 7.49 -11.30
N GLN A 205 -36.57 7.17 -10.00
CA GLN A 205 -36.78 8.14 -8.92
C GLN A 205 -35.52 8.56 -8.14
N LEU A 206 -34.37 7.92 -8.33
CA LEU A 206 -33.11 8.33 -7.67
C LEU A 206 -32.26 9.35 -8.45
N SER A 207 -32.65 9.73 -9.67
CA SER A 207 -31.92 10.73 -10.47
C SER A 207 -32.33 12.19 -10.21
N LYS A 208 -33.31 12.46 -9.33
CA LYS A 208 -33.89 13.80 -9.12
C LYS A 208 -33.61 14.48 -7.77
N THR A 209 -32.76 13.94 -6.91
CA THR A 209 -32.34 14.59 -5.67
C THR A 209 -30.83 14.78 -5.64
N GLY A 210 -30.37 15.88 -6.23
CA GLY A 210 -28.95 16.24 -6.28
C GLY A 210 -28.67 17.57 -6.95
N SER A 211 -29.35 18.65 -6.53
CA SER A 211 -28.96 20.02 -6.90
C SER A 211 -28.68 20.84 -5.64
N VAL A 212 -27.40 21.05 -5.34
CA VAL A 212 -26.90 22.06 -4.40
C VAL A 212 -26.40 23.24 -5.24
N PRO A 213 -26.71 24.51 -4.89
CA PRO A 213 -26.53 25.64 -5.79
C PRO A 213 -25.07 26.13 -5.85
N THR A 214 -24.65 26.49 -7.06
CA THR A 214 -23.36 27.12 -7.36
C THR A 214 -23.36 28.58 -6.91
N HIS A 215 -22.39 28.98 -6.09
CA HIS A 215 -22.12 30.38 -5.76
C HIS A 215 -20.69 30.75 -6.18
N GLY A 216 -20.58 31.84 -6.94
CA GLY A 216 -19.43 32.75 -6.94
C GLY A 216 -18.10 32.24 -7.51
N SER A 217 -17.83 32.60 -8.75
CA SER A 217 -16.49 32.67 -9.33
C SER A 217 -15.67 33.82 -8.69
N ASP A 218 -14.55 33.50 -8.04
CA ASP A 218 -13.46 34.43 -7.75
C ASP A 218 -12.14 33.89 -8.33
N PRO A 219 -11.41 34.63 -9.18
CA PRO A 219 -10.19 34.16 -9.82
C PRO A 219 -8.94 34.75 -9.13
N SER A 220 -8.44 34.08 -8.09
CA SER A 220 -7.09 34.37 -7.57
C SER A 220 -6.59 33.28 -6.62
N ALA A 221 -5.97 32.24 -7.18
CA ALA A 221 -4.97 31.43 -6.49
C ALA A 221 -4.01 30.81 -7.51
N GLN A 222 -2.82 31.38 -7.58
CA GLN A 222 -1.65 30.86 -8.29
C GLN A 222 -0.95 29.77 -7.46
N GLY A 223 -0.29 28.82 -8.14
CA GLY A 223 0.70 27.88 -7.57
C GLY A 223 0.11 26.53 -7.15
N PHE A 224 0.69 25.36 -7.42
CA PHE A 224 2.06 24.99 -7.78
C PHE A 224 1.99 23.63 -8.52
N SER A 225 2.62 23.50 -9.68
CA SER A 225 2.77 22.23 -10.41
C SER A 225 4.07 21.55 -9.98
N LEU A 226 3.99 20.34 -9.42
CA LEU A 226 5.15 19.50 -9.14
C LEU A 226 5.49 18.69 -10.40
N GLN A 227 6.44 19.22 -11.17
CA GLN A 227 7.10 18.52 -12.25
C GLN A 227 8.22 17.66 -11.64
N SER A 228 8.06 16.34 -11.67
CA SER A 228 9.13 15.40 -11.30
C SER A 228 10.18 15.37 -12.40
N GLN A 229 11.36 15.93 -12.13
CA GLN A 229 12.53 15.68 -12.98
C GLN A 229 13.09 14.29 -12.69
N SER A 230 13.13 13.45 -13.73
CA SER A 230 13.94 12.26 -13.81
C SER A 230 15.42 12.66 -13.89
N LYS A 231 16.24 12.15 -12.99
CA LYS A 231 17.70 12.22 -13.06
C LYS A 231 18.20 11.12 -13.98
N ASP A 232 18.95 11.51 -15.01
CA ASP A 232 20.10 10.78 -15.57
C ASP A 232 21.30 11.74 -15.53
#